data_AF-A0A968PN79-F1
#
_entry.id   AF-A0A968PN79-F1
#
_cell.length_a   1.000
_cell.length_b   1.000
_cell.length_c   1.000
_cell.angle_alpha   90.00
_cell.angle_beta   90.00
_cell.angle_gamma   90.00
#
_symmetry.space_group_name_H-M   'P 1'
#
loop_
_entity.id
_entity.type
_entity.pdbx_description
1 polymer ?
#
loop_
_entity_poly.entity_id
_entity_poly.type
_entity_poly.pdbx_seq_one_letter_code
_entity_poly.pdbx_strand_id
1 'polypeptide(L)'
;MASLQVEIPDSLMARLESTGQPVQDVVLKALEQYIEAEGFSLTKTQTWQLCGSLQIKDPAASYIIGKDNQGQSVTNYAEHIDEVLY
;
A
#
# COMPACT_ATOMS: atom_id res chain seq x y z
N MET A 1 23.74 -11.39 -2.37
CA MET A 1 22.95 -11.03 -3.56
C MET A 1 22.08 -12.22 -3.89
N ALA A 2 20.79 -12.03 -4.09
CA ALA A 2 19.90 -13.10 -4.56
C ALA A 2 19.91 -13.13 -6.09
N SER A 3 19.82 -14.30 -6.70
CA SER A 3 19.68 -14.48 -8.15
C SER A 3 18.27 -14.98 -8.49
N LEU A 4 17.69 -14.43 -9.54
CA LEU A 4 16.39 -14.81 -10.07
C LEU A 4 16.55 -15.07 -11.58
N GLN A 5 16.01 -16.20 -12.06
CA GLN A 5 15.87 -16.47 -13.49
C GLN A 5 14.42 -16.29 -13.87
N VAL A 6 14.17 -15.54 -14.95
CA VAL A 6 12.83 -15.25 -15.46
C VAL A 6 12.84 -15.51 -16.96
N GLU A 7 11.86 -16.27 -17.44
CA GLU A 7 11.60 -16.43 -18.87
C GLU A 7 10.75 -15.26 -19.34
N ILE A 8 11.27 -14.50 -20.30
CA ILE A 8 10.58 -13.34 -20.89
C ILE A 8 10.06 -13.74 -22.27
N PRO A 9 8.76 -13.57 -22.56
CA PRO A 9 8.22 -13.88 -23.88
C PRO A 9 8.89 -13.08 -25.00
N ASP A 10 9.11 -13.70 -26.15
CA ASP A 10 9.78 -13.09 -27.32
C ASP A 10 9.14 -11.77 -27.76
N SER A 11 7.80 -11.70 -27.70
CA SER A 11 7.04 -10.49 -28.05
C SER A 11 7.35 -9.30 -27.15
N LEU A 12 7.73 -9.56 -25.91
CA LEU A 12 8.08 -8.56 -24.90
C LEU A 12 9.57 -8.22 -24.99
N MET A 13 10.42 -9.21 -25.25
CA MET A 13 11.84 -8.99 -25.54
C MET A 13 12.06 -8.09 -26.77
N ALA A 14 11.33 -8.33 -27.87
CA ALA A 14 11.41 -7.47 -29.05
C ALA A 14 11.06 -6.01 -28.76
N ARG A 15 10.10 -5.77 -27.85
CA ARG A 15 9.75 -4.41 -27.40
C ARG A 15 10.84 -3.82 -26.51
N LEU A 16 11.43 -4.60 -25.61
CA LEU A 16 12.52 -4.15 -24.75
C LEU A 16 13.75 -3.75 -25.57
N GLU A 17 14.13 -4.55 -26.54
CA GLU A 17 15.24 -4.24 -27.45
C GLU A 17 15.01 -2.94 -28.23
N SER A 18 13.76 -2.67 -28.63
CA SER A 18 13.41 -1.42 -29.33
C SER A 18 13.59 -0.15 -28.49
N THR A 19 13.64 -0.27 -27.16
CA THR A 19 13.89 0.88 -26.28
C THR A 19 15.36 1.29 -26.22
N GLY A 20 16.28 0.44 -26.68
CA GLY A 20 17.73 0.69 -26.67
C GLY A 20 18.37 0.67 -25.27
N GLN A 21 17.63 0.29 -24.23
CA GLN A 21 18.11 0.18 -22.86
C GLN A 21 18.52 -1.27 -22.53
N PRO A 22 19.51 -1.49 -21.64
CA PRO A 22 19.82 -2.82 -21.14
C PRO A 22 18.61 -3.44 -20.46
N VAL A 23 18.29 -4.69 -20.81
CA VAL A 23 17.13 -5.43 -20.26
C VAL A 23 17.16 -5.45 -18.73
N GLN A 24 18.35 -5.61 -18.14
CA GLN A 24 18.53 -5.62 -16.70
C GLN A 24 18.06 -4.32 -16.04
N ASP A 25 18.40 -3.16 -16.61
CA ASP A 25 18.01 -1.86 -16.05
C ASP A 25 16.50 -1.65 -16.12
N VAL A 26 15.87 -2.11 -17.21
CA VAL A 26 14.41 -2.02 -17.36
C VAL A 26 13.72 -2.92 -16.35
N VAL A 27 14.19 -4.16 -16.15
CA VAL A 27 13.62 -5.09 -15.17
C VAL A 27 13.78 -4.57 -13.75
N LEU A 28 14.96 -4.03 -13.39
CA LEU A 28 15.18 -3.42 -12.07
C LEU A 28 14.22 -2.25 -11.83
N LYS A 29 14.10 -1.34 -12.81
CA LYS A 29 13.20 -0.20 -12.70
C LYS A 29 11.74 -0.62 -12.61
N ALA A 30 11.33 -1.66 -13.33
CA ALA A 30 9.98 -2.20 -13.23
C ALA A 30 9.70 -2.81 -11.84
N LEU A 31 10.68 -3.48 -11.24
CA LEU A 31 10.56 -4.01 -9.87
C LEU A 31 10.45 -2.89 -8.84
N GLU A 32 11.29 -1.86 -8.94
CA GLU A 32 11.21 -0.68 -8.08
C GLU A 32 9.82 -0.02 -8.18
N GLN A 33 9.34 0.22 -9.40
CA GLN A 33 8.01 0.77 -9.64
C GLN A 33 6.88 -0.11 -9.12
N TYR A 34 7.00 -1.44 -9.25
CA TYR A 34 6.00 -2.38 -8.74
C TYR A 34 5.92 -2.32 -7.21
N ILE A 35 7.07 -2.27 -6.52
CA ILE A 35 7.14 -2.15 -5.06
C ILE A 35 6.57 -0.81 -4.59
N GLU A 36 6.91 0.29 -5.26
CA GLU A 36 6.37 1.62 -4.97
C GLU A 36 4.85 1.68 -5.20
N ALA A 37 4.36 1.04 -6.27
CA ALA A 37 2.94 0.97 -6.59
C ALA A 37 2.15 0.06 -5.63
N GLU A 38 2.73 -1.06 -5.17
CA GLU A 38 2.11 -1.92 -4.15
C GLU A 38 1.97 -1.24 -2.77
N GLY A 39 2.73 -0.17 -2.51
CA GLY A 39 2.54 0.68 -1.35
C GLY A 39 1.16 1.35 -1.29
N PHE A 40 0.47 1.51 -2.44
CA PHE A 40 -0.83 2.16 -2.54
C PHE A 40 -1.92 1.22 -3.07
N SER A 41 -2.34 0.27 -2.25
CA SER A 41 -3.51 -0.57 -2.55
C SER A 41 -4.77 0.02 -1.93
N LEU A 42 -5.63 0.62 -2.75
CA LEU A 42 -6.97 1.11 -2.37
C LEU A 42 -7.87 0.03 -1.73
N THR A 43 -7.58 -1.25 -1.95
CA THR A 43 -8.28 -2.39 -1.33
C THR A 43 -7.63 -2.88 -0.04
N LYS A 44 -6.45 -2.38 0.34
CA LYS A 44 -5.76 -2.67 1.61
C LYS A 44 -5.61 -1.44 2.51
N THR A 45 -5.98 -0.26 2.04
CA THR A 45 -6.07 0.93 2.87
C THR A 45 -7.14 0.72 3.92
N GLN A 46 -6.74 0.84 5.19
CA GLN A 46 -7.69 0.78 6.31
C GLN A 46 -8.70 1.93 6.10
N THR A 47 -9.99 1.64 6.15
CA THR A 47 -11.09 2.61 5.96
C THR A 47 -10.89 3.90 6.77
N TRP A 48 -10.31 3.85 7.97
CA TRP A 48 -9.99 5.06 8.75
C TRP A 48 -8.93 5.98 8.09
N GLN A 49 -8.06 5.45 7.23
CA GLN A 49 -7.09 6.25 6.46
C GLN A 49 -7.76 6.99 5.29
N LEU A 50 -8.83 6.43 4.73
CA LEU A 50 -9.55 6.99 3.59
C LEU A 50 -10.69 7.92 4.00
N CYS A 51 -11.44 7.54 5.03
CA CYS A 51 -12.65 8.23 5.48
C CYS A 51 -12.40 9.14 6.69
N GLY A 52 -11.17 9.13 7.22
CA GLY A 52 -10.81 9.80 8.46
C GLY A 52 -11.12 8.95 9.69
N SER A 53 -10.48 9.29 10.82
CA SER A 53 -10.74 8.70 12.12
C SER A 53 -11.86 9.44 12.84
N LEU A 54 -12.66 8.71 13.64
CA LEU A 54 -13.69 9.32 14.46
C LEU A 54 -13.07 9.82 15.77
N GLN A 55 -13.24 11.11 16.08
CA GLN A 55 -12.80 11.64 17.37
C GLN A 55 -13.86 11.36 18.44
N ILE A 56 -13.54 10.43 19.35
CA ILE A 56 -14.38 10.10 20.50
C ILE A 56 -13.69 10.62 21.77
N LYS A 57 -14.46 11.28 22.64
CA LYS A 57 -13.96 11.91 23.87
C LYS A 57 -13.35 10.91 24.87
N ASP A 58 -13.91 9.70 24.95
CA ASP A 58 -13.43 8.60 25.79
C ASP A 58 -13.50 7.28 24.99
N PRO A 59 -12.51 7.01 24.13
CA PRO A 59 -12.52 5.82 23.28
C PRO A 59 -12.11 4.59 24.08
N ALA A 60 -12.83 3.47 23.90
CA ALA A 60 -12.40 2.18 24.39
C ALA A 60 -11.02 1.79 23.83
N ALA A 61 -10.16 1.25 24.70
CA ALA A 61 -8.75 0.99 24.42
C ALA A 61 -8.53 0.05 23.22
N SER A 62 -9.46 -0.87 22.97
CA SER A 62 -9.44 -1.81 21.85
C SER A 62 -9.51 -1.14 20.47
N TYR A 63 -10.03 0.08 20.39
CA TYR A 63 -10.20 0.81 19.13
C TYR A 63 -9.18 1.93 18.93
N ILE A 64 -8.23 2.11 19.86
CA ILE A 64 -7.17 3.12 19.74
C ILE A 64 -6.03 2.55 18.91
N ILE A 65 -5.73 3.19 17.78
CA ILE A 65 -4.66 2.77 16.86
C ILE A 65 -3.43 3.69 16.91
N GLY A 66 -3.51 4.80 17.62
CA GLY A 66 -2.37 5.70 17.81
C GLY A 66 -2.77 7.08 18.33
N LYS A 67 -1.87 8.04 18.15
CA LYS A 67 -2.10 9.46 18.42
C LYS A 67 -1.75 10.29 17.19
N ASP A 68 -2.46 11.38 16.99
CA ASP A 68 -2.15 12.35 15.94
C ASP A 68 -1.02 13.29 16.37
N ASN A 69 -0.64 14.21 15.47
CA ASN A 69 0.42 15.20 15.71
C ASN A 69 0.06 16.22 16.81
N GLN A 70 -1.18 16.26 17.27
CA GLN A 70 -1.66 17.11 18.36
C GLN A 70 -1.79 16.31 19.69
N GLY A 71 -1.44 15.02 19.68
CA GLY A 71 -1.50 14.14 20.83
C GLY A 71 -2.90 13.58 21.13
N GLN A 72 -3.87 13.78 20.24
CA GLN A 72 -5.23 13.22 20.37
C GLN A 72 -5.24 11.77 19.91
N SER A 73 -6.04 10.94 20.59
CA SER A 73 -6.17 9.52 20.24
C SER A 73 -6.85 9.36 18.87
N VAL A 74 -6.20 8.61 17.98
CA VAL A 74 -6.73 8.19 16.68
C VAL A 74 -7.34 6.81 16.85
N THR A 75 -8.54 6.62 16.31
CA THR A 75 -9.34 5.40 16.50
C THR A 75 -9.77 4.78 15.18
N ASN A 76 -10.02 3.47 15.18
CA ASN A 76 -10.50 2.71 14.02
C ASN A 76 -12.00 2.36 14.10
N TYR A 77 -12.82 3.15 14.81
CA TYR A 77 -14.28 2.90 14.90
C TYR A 77 -14.96 2.78 13.53
N ALA A 78 -14.42 3.44 12.50
CA ALA A 78 -14.91 3.33 11.13
C ALA A 78 -14.87 1.89 10.58
N GLU A 79 -13.94 1.05 11.04
CA GLU A 79 -13.84 -0.36 10.65
C GLU A 79 -14.89 -1.26 11.32
N HIS A 80 -15.48 -0.78 12.42
CA HIS A 80 -16.37 -1.54 13.29
C HIS A 80 -17.72 -0.84 13.47
N ILE A 81 -18.14 -0.04 12.48
CA ILE A 81 -19.32 0.81 12.59
C ILE A 81 -20.59 0.00 12.93
N ASP A 82 -20.67 -1.22 12.40
CA ASP A 82 -21.78 -2.16 12.62
C ASP A 82 -21.83 -2.68 14.06
N GLU A 83 -20.70 -2.78 14.75
CA GLU A 83 -20.60 -3.27 16.14
C GLU A 83 -20.83 -2.15 17.17
N VAL A 84 -20.68 -0.89 16.74
CA VAL A 84 -20.64 0.28 17.63
C VAL A 84 -21.99 1.02 17.62
N LEU A 85 -22.69 0.99 16.48
CA LEU A 85 -23.99 1.67 16.33
C LEU A 85 -25.21 0.78 16.63
N TYR A 86 -25.03 -0.54 16.75
CA TYR A 86 -26.10 -1.51 16.99
C TYR A 86 -25.82 -2.37 18.23
#